data_AF-A0A165QZ34-F1
#
_entry.id   AF-A0A165QZ34-F1
#
_cell.length_a   1.000
_cell.length_b   1.000
_cell.length_c   1.000
_cell.angle_alpha   90.00
_cell.angle_beta   90.00
_cell.angle_gamma   90.00
#
_symmetry.space_group_name_H-M   'P 1'
#
loop_
_entity.id
_entity.type
_entity.pdbx_description
1 polymer ?
#
loop_
_entity_poly.entity_id
_entity_poly.type
_entity_poly.pdbx_seq_one_letter_code
_entity_poly.pdbx_strand_id
1 'polypeptide(L)' 'MKTRLMFDFAKTILENVSFDPKLFYKELHKAINQLLPYDVEQLGEWVNGFVKGKPELQESLNLINA' A
#
# COMPACT_ATOMS: atom_id res chain seq x y z
N MET A 1 18.09 3.32 -9.13
CA MET A 1 18.35 3.11 -7.69
C MET A 1 17.38 3.87 -6.76
N LYS A 2 16.84 5.05 -7.11
CA LYS A 2 15.93 5.81 -6.22
C LYS A 2 14.50 5.22 -6.09
N THR A 3 13.97 4.60 -7.14
CA THR A 3 12.59 4.07 -7.17
C THR A 3 12.37 2.93 -6.18
N ARG A 4 13.30 1.98 -6.10
CA ARG A 4 13.24 0.85 -5.16
C ARG A 4 13.18 1.28 -3.69
N LEU A 5 13.90 2.36 -3.34
CA LEU A 5 13.94 2.92 -1.99
C LEU A 5 12.58 3.48 -1.55
N MET A 6 11.88 4.20 -2.43
CA MET A 6 10.55 4.75 -2.12
C MET A 6 9.49 3.65 -2.01
N PHE A 7 9.58 2.64 -2.88
CA PHE A 7 8.70 1.47 -2.83
C PHE A 7 8.90 0.66 -1.54
N ASP A 8 10.14 0.36 -1.18
CA ASP A 8 10.44 -0.38 0.06
C ASP A 8 10.05 0.42 1.30
N PHE A 9 10.27 1.74 1.30
CA PHE A 9 9.80 2.62 2.36
C PHE A 9 8.27 2.60 2.52
N ALA A 10 7.52 2.70 1.41
CA ALA A 10 6.07 2.62 1.43
C ALA A 10 5.57 1.30 2.05
N LYS A 11 6.13 0.15 1.64
CA LYS A 11 5.78 -1.15 2.22
C LYS A 11 6.06 -1.22 3.71
N THR A 12 7.23 -0.76 4.17
CA THR A 12 7.57 -0.76 5.60
C THR A 12 6.58 0.08 6.41
N ILE A 13 6.18 1.25 5.91
CA ILE A 13 5.16 2.06 6.58
C ILE A 13 3.83 1.31 6.64
N LEU A 14 3.38 0.74 5.52
CA LEU A 14 2.12 -0.01 5.45
C LEU A 14 2.10 -1.22 6.39
N GLU A 15 3.20 -1.98 6.47
CA GLU A 15 3.35 -3.09 7.41
C GLU A 15 3.25 -2.60 8.86
N ASN A 16 3.96 -1.53 9.21
CA ASN A 16 3.99 -0.98 10.56
C ASN A 16 2.63 -0.44 11.01
N VAL A 17 1.83 0.14 10.11
CA VAL A 17 0.50 0.68 10.46
C VAL A 17 -0.64 -0.31 10.23
N SER A 18 -0.34 -1.54 9.82
CA SER A 18 -1.35 -2.55 9.44
C SER A 18 -2.27 -2.99 10.59
N PHE A 19 -1.96 -2.63 11.83
CA PHE A 19 -2.81 -2.85 13.00
C PHE A 19 -4.00 -1.88 13.09
N ASP A 20 -3.97 -0.74 12.38
CA ASP A 20 -5.05 0.24 12.34
C ASP A 20 -5.53 0.40 10.88
N PRO A 21 -6.70 -0.16 10.52
CA PRO A 21 -7.24 -0.06 9.17
C PRO A 21 -7.40 1.35 8.63
N LYS A 22 -7.76 2.31 9.49
CA LYS A 22 -7.97 3.71 9.08
C LYS A 22 -6.63 4.38 8.79
N LEU A 23 -5.61 4.07 9.57
CA LEU A 23 -4.25 4.57 9.34
C LEU A 23 -3.63 3.92 8.09
N PHE A 24 -3.81 2.62 7.93
CA PHE A 24 -3.37 1.87 6.74
C PHE A 24 -3.94 2.47 5.46
N TYR A 25 -5.25 2.72 5.42
CA TYR A 25 -5.90 3.36 4.27
C TYR A 25 -5.29 4.72 3.93
N LYS A 26 -5.02 5.56 4.95
CA LYS A 26 -4.42 6.88 4.76
C LYS A 26 -3.00 6.81 4.21
N GLU A 27 -2.15 5.95 4.78
CA GLU A 27 -0.77 5.81 4.30
C GLU A 27 -0.70 5.12 2.93
N LEU A 28 -1.62 4.21 2.62
CA LEU A 28 -1.73 3.62 1.27
C LEU A 28 -2.10 4.68 0.23
N HIS A 29 -3.11 5.49 0.51
CA HIS A 29 -3.50 6.60 -0.36
C HIS A 29 -2.33 7.57 -0.59
N LYS A 30 -1.57 7.88 0.46
CA LYS A 30 -0.37 8.71 0.35
C LYS A 30 0.73 8.07 -0.49
N ALA A 31 1.00 6.77 -0.31
CA ALA A 31 1.98 6.04 -1.11
C ALA A 31 1.62 6.05 -2.60
N ILE A 32 0.35 5.83 -2.95
CA ILE A 32 -0.14 5.88 -4.34
C ILE A 32 0.13 7.25 -4.98
N ASN A 33 -0.08 8.34 -4.23
CA ASN A 33 0.15 9.70 -4.73
C ASN A 33 1.63 10.10 -4.82
N GLN A 34 2.54 9.36 -4.17
CA GLN A 34 3.98 9.67 -4.13
C GLN A 34 4.83 8.81 -5.06
N LEU A 35 4.36 7.61 -5.39
CA LEU A 35 5.08 6.65 -6.21
C LEU A 35 4.87 6.93 -7.71
N LEU A 36 5.83 6.47 -8.52
CA LEU A 36 5.68 6.46 -9.97
C LEU A 36 4.63 5.42 -10.39
N PRO A 37 3.96 5.58 -11.55
CA PRO A 37 2.91 4.66 -11.99
C PRO A 37 3.31 3.17 -11.94
N TYR A 38 4.52 2.85 -12.40
CA TYR A 38 5.04 1.47 -12.36
C TYR A 38 5.22 0.93 -10.92
N ASP A 39 5.60 1.77 -9.97
CA ASP A 39 5.73 1.37 -8.57
C ASP A 39 4.35 1.27 -7.90
N VAL A 40 3.35 2.05 -8.34
CA VAL A 40 1.94 1.92 -7.91
C VAL A 40 1.35 0.59 -8.37
N GLU A 41 1.58 0.18 -9.61
CA GLU A 41 1.14 -1.14 -10.12
C GLU A 41 1.70 -2.28 -9.26
N GLN A 42 3.02 -2.27 -9.00
CA GLN A 42 3.66 -3.26 -8.11
C GLN A 42 3.15 -3.18 -6.66
N LEU A 43 2.86 -1.97 -6.17
CA LEU A 43 2.29 -1.80 -4.83
C LEU A 43 0.90 -2.43 -4.77
N GLY A 44 0.12 -2.30 -5.83
CA GLY A 44 -1.19 -2.93 -5.98
C GLY A 44 -1.15 -4.44 -5.85
N GLU A 45 -0.27 -5.09 -6.61
CA GLU A 45 -0.06 -6.54 -6.51
C GLU A 45 0.33 -6.98 -5.10
N TRP A 46 1.25 -6.24 -4.48
CA TRP A 46 1.70 -6.52 -3.12
C TRP A 46 0.57 -6.35 -2.09
N VAL A 47 -0.17 -5.24 -2.12
CA VAL A 47 -1.28 -4.99 -1.18
C VAL A 47 -2.36 -6.06 -1.33
N ASN A 48 -2.72 -6.44 -2.56
CA ASN A 48 -3.69 -7.49 -2.82
C ASN A 48 -3.27 -8.83 -2.19
N GLY A 49 -1.97 -9.16 -2.20
CA GLY A 49 -1.42 -10.29 -1.45
C GLY A 49 -1.47 -10.10 0.07
N PHE A 50 -1.04 -8.93 0.54
CA PHE A 50 -0.87 -8.61 1.97
C PHE A 50 -2.18 -8.64 2.76
N VAL A 51 -3.28 -8.22 2.16
CA VAL A 51 -4.59 -8.13 2.82
C VAL A 51 -5.43 -9.41 2.76
N LYS A 52 -5.01 -10.46 2.04
CA LYS A 52 -5.77 -11.72 1.92
C LYS A 52 -6.11 -12.37 3.27
N GLY A 53 -5.24 -12.23 4.27
CA GLY A 53 -5.46 -12.73 5.63
C GLY A 53 -5.93 -11.67 6.64
N LYS A 54 -6.25 -10.45 6.17
CA LYS A 54 -6.60 -9.28 6.99
C LYS A 54 -7.91 -8.67 6.50
N PRO A 55 -9.07 -9.26 6.84
CA PRO A 55 -10.37 -8.78 6.38
C PRO A 55 -10.59 -7.29 6.71
N GLU A 56 -10.05 -6.82 7.84
CA GLU A 56 -10.09 -5.43 8.29
C GLU A 56 -9.39 -4.45 7.33
N LEU A 57 -8.47 -4.91 6.48
CA LEU A 57 -7.76 -4.06 5.51
C LEU A 57 -8.34 -4.13 4.09
N GLN A 58 -9.30 -5.03 3.83
CA GLN A 58 -9.80 -5.26 2.46
C GLN A 58 -10.42 -4.03 1.81
N GLU A 59 -11.05 -3.14 2.59
CA GLU A 59 -11.60 -1.88 2.05
C GLU A 59 -10.53 -1.00 1.39
N SER A 60 -9.26 -1.14 1.79
CA SER A 60 -8.13 -0.40 1.22
C SER A 60 -7.87 -0.78 -0.25
N LEU A 61 -8.35 -1.94 -0.72
CA LEU A 61 -8.24 -2.34 -2.13
C LEU A 61 -9.04 -1.43 -3.07
N ASN A 62 -10.04 -0.72 -2.55
CA ASN A 62 -10.80 0.26 -3.32
C ASN A 62 -9.93 1.41 -3.83
N LEU A 63 -8.78 1.68 -3.20
CA LEU A 63 -7.83 2.71 -3.64
C LEU A 63 -6.97 2.28 -4.84
N ILE A 64 -6.87 0.98 -5.10
CA ILE A 64 -5.96 0.39 -6.08
C ILE A 64 -6.73 -0.03 -7.35
N ASN A 65 -7.98 -0.45 -7.19
CA ASN A 65 -8.86 -0.87 -8.30
C ASN A 65 -9.69 0.29 -8.89
N ALA A 66 -9.38 1.55 -8.53
CA ALA A 66 -10.11 2.74 -8.96
C ALA A 66 -9.61 3.30 -10.30
#